data_AF-A0A4R6VJ32-F1
#
_entry.id   AF-A0A4R6VJ32-F1
#
_cell.length_a   1.000
_cell.length_b   1.000
_cell.length_c   1.000
_cell.angle_alpha   90.00
_cell.angle_beta   90.00
_cell.angle_gamma   90.00
#
_symmetry.space_group_name_H-M   'P 1'
#
loop_
_entity.id
_entity.type
_entity.pdbx_description
1 polymer ?
#
loop_
_entity_poly.entity_id
_entity_poly.type
_entity_poly.pdbx_seq_one_letter_code
_entity_poly.pdbx_strand_id
1 'polypeptide(L)' 'MRDTPPNAIDRPDVISCATGILMERYGCDAEGAIDRLVAWSRETDIGIPLVAAWLIDDVSAVWRRVMPMPTTEETTCPI' A
#
# COMPACT_ATOMS: atom_id res chain seq x y z
N MET A 1 23.05 -21.63 -15.06
CA MET A 1 23.24 -20.33 -14.37
C MET A 1 22.09 -20.19 -13.38
N ARG A 2 22.38 -19.74 -12.16
CA ARG A 2 21.50 -19.85 -10.99
C ARG A 2 20.16 -19.15 -11.19
N ASP A 3 19.10 -19.89 -10.87
CA ASP A 3 17.74 -19.40 -10.62
C ASP A 3 17.81 -18.45 -9.41
N THR A 4 17.78 -17.15 -9.65
CA THR A 4 17.63 -16.17 -8.59
C THR A 4 16.15 -16.18 -8.22
N PRO A 5 15.74 -16.62 -7.02
CA PRO A 5 14.34 -16.55 -6.66
C PRO A 5 13.91 -15.07 -6.70
N PRO A 6 12.71 -14.72 -7.20
CA PRO A 6 12.16 -13.36 -7.13
C PRO A 6 11.75 -13.01 -5.69
N ASN A 7 12.56 -13.42 -4.71
CA ASN A 7 12.42 -13.08 -3.31
C ASN A 7 13.35 -11.91 -2.99
N ALA A 8 13.24 -10.87 -3.80
CA ALA A 8 13.73 -9.56 -3.47
C ALA A 8 12.51 -8.66 -3.66
N ILE A 9 11.82 -8.40 -2.54
CA ILE A 9 11.09 -7.14 -2.40
C ILE A 9 12.11 -6.09 -2.79
N ASP A 10 12.00 -5.55 -4.00
CA ASP A 10 12.85 -4.48 -4.46
C ASP A 10 12.53 -3.30 -3.53
N ARG A 11 13.37 -3.14 -2.50
CA ARG A 11 13.18 -2.23 -1.38
C ARG A 11 12.92 -0.78 -1.79
N PRO A 12 13.42 -0.24 -2.92
CA PRO A 12 13.01 1.10 -3.32
C PRO A 12 11.56 1.16 -3.83
N ASP A 13 11.03 0.09 -4.43
CA ASP A 13 9.69 0.07 -5.03
C ASP A 13 8.58 0.20 -3.97
N VAL A 14 8.69 -0.54 -2.85
CA VAL A 14 7.73 -0.45 -1.73
C VAL A 14 7.72 0.92 -1.06
N ILE A 15 8.88 1.57 -0.91
CA ILE A 15 8.95 2.90 -0.32
C ILE A 15 8.37 3.93 -1.29
N SER A 16 8.70 3.83 -2.59
CA SER A 16 8.13 4.70 -3.63
C SER A 16 6.62 4.55 -3.74
N CYS A 17 6.08 3.32 -3.70
CA CYS A 17 4.63 3.07 -3.71
C CYS A 17 3.95 3.63 -2.45
N ALA A 18 4.50 3.37 -1.26
CA ALA A 18 3.95 3.90 -0.01
C ALA A 18 3.98 5.44 0.01
N THR A 19 5.05 6.04 -0.51
CA THR A 19 5.18 7.49 -0.68
C THR A 19 4.10 8.02 -1.62
N GLY A 20 3.90 7.40 -2.79
CA GLY A 20 2.83 7.79 -3.73
C GLY A 20 1.44 7.75 -3.08
N ILE A 21 1.14 6.70 -2.32
CA ILE A 21 -0.13 6.59 -1.58
C ILE A 21 -0.27 7.71 -0.54
N LEU A 22 0.80 8.03 0.20
CA LEU A 22 0.77 9.14 1.17
C LEU A 22 0.56 10.49 0.47
N MET A 23 1.19 10.71 -0.68
CA MET A 23 1.02 11.93 -1.47
C MET A 23 -0.42 12.06 -1.97
N GLU A 24 -1.01 11.00 -2.53
CA GLU A 24 -2.37 11.03 -3.07
C GLU A 24 -3.45 11.12 -1.98
N ARG A 25 -3.25 10.44 -0.84
CA ARG A 25 -4.28 10.31 0.21
C ARG A 25 -4.20 11.39 1.27
N TYR A 26 -3.00 11.86 1.60
CA TYR A 26 -2.77 12.86 2.63
C TYR A 26 -2.36 14.22 2.07
N GLY A 27 -2.16 14.33 0.75
CA GLY A 27 -1.80 15.60 0.10
C GLY A 27 -0.42 16.12 0.51
N CYS A 28 0.46 15.25 0.99
CA CYS A 28 1.82 15.61 1.37
C CYS A 28 2.77 15.52 0.17
N ASP A 29 3.87 16.28 0.19
CA ASP A 29 4.97 16.12 -0.76
C ASP A 29 5.83 14.89 -0.45
N ALA A 30 6.69 14.49 -1.39
CA ALA A 30 7.54 13.31 -1.24
C ALA A 30 8.39 13.33 0.04
N GLU A 31 8.95 14.48 0.41
CA GLU A 31 9.71 14.62 1.66
C GLU A 31 8.82 14.45 2.89
N GLY A 32 7.60 15.02 2.89
CA GLY A 32 6.65 14.89 4.00
C GLY A 32 6.10 13.47 4.16
N ALA A 33 5.93 12.75 3.05
CA ALA A 33 5.53 11.34 3.06
C ALA A 33 6.64 10.45 3.66
N ILE A 34 7.91 10.70 3.32
CA ILE A 34 9.05 9.99 3.92
C ILE A 34 9.18 10.31 5.41
N ASP A 35 9.07 11.58 5.81
CA ASP A 35 9.12 11.98 7.22
C ASP A 35 8.03 11.26 8.03
N ARG A 36 6.83 11.10 7.45
CA ARG A 36 5.73 10.37 8.07
C ARG A 36 5.99 8.87 8.21
N LEU A 37 6.61 8.24 7.21
CA LEU A 37 7.06 6.84 7.30
C LEU A 37 8.13 6.67 8.40
N VAL A 38 9.03 7.63 8.56
CA VAL A 38 10.05 7.64 9.61
C VAL A 38 9.41 7.82 10.99
N ALA A 39 8.43 8.73 11.11
CA ALA A 39 7.69 8.93 12.35
C ALA A 39 6.98 7.64 12.78
N TRP A 40 6.24 7.00 11.87
CA TRP A 40 5.59 5.72 12.14
C TRP A 40 6.58 4.61 12.46
N SER A 41 7.70 4.53 11.76
CA SER A 41 8.76 3.57 12.06
C SER A 41 9.28 3.72 13.51
N ARG A 42 9.41 4.95 14.00
CA ARG A 42 9.80 5.23 15.40
C ARG A 42 8.70 4.92 16.40
N GLU A 43 7.45 5.20 16.07
CA GLU A 43 6.31 4.93 16.95
C GLU A 43 6.03 3.43 17.11
N THR A 44 6.27 2.66 16.06
CA THR A 44 5.94 1.23 15.99
C THR A 44 7.13 0.29 16.18
N ASP A 45 8.34 0.84 16.33
CA ASP A 45 9.63 0.12 16.44
C ASP A 45 9.86 -0.90 15.29
N ILE A 46 9.28 -0.64 14.13
CA ILE A 46 9.47 -1.47 12.93
C ILE A 46 10.18 -0.67 11.84
N GLY A 47 11.00 -1.37 11.04
CA GLY A 47 11.76 -0.72 9.99
C GLY A 47 10.87 -0.05 8.93
N ILE A 48 11.30 1.12 8.44
CA ILE A 48 10.66 1.88 7.35
C ILE A 48 10.13 1.01 6.18
N PRO A 49 10.90 0.06 5.61
CA PRO A 49 10.37 -0.77 4.52
C PRO A 49 9.21 -1.67 4.93
N LEU A 50 9.15 -2.07 6.20
CA LEU A 50 8.05 -2.87 6.74
C LEU A 50 6.80 -2.00 6.98
N VAL A 51 6.99 -0.77 7.47
CA VAL A 51 5.91 0.23 7.58
C VAL A 51 5.32 0.56 6.21
N ALA A 52 6.17 0.74 5.20
CA ALA A 52 5.76 1.00 3.83
C ALA A 52 4.94 -0.17 3.26
N ALA A 53 5.40 -1.40 3.46
CA ALA A 53 4.68 -2.60 3.04
C ALA A 53 3.32 -2.74 3.75
N TRP A 54 3.28 -2.49 5.07
CA TRP A 54 2.05 -2.50 5.86
C TRP A 54 1.06 -1.44 5.37
N LEU A 55 1.53 -0.24 5.06
CA LEU A 55 0.67 0.83 4.55
C LEU A 55 0.04 0.47 3.20
N ILE A 56 0.81 -0.15 2.30
CA ILE A 56 0.30 -0.60 1.00
C ILE A 56 -0.76 -1.69 1.18
N ASP A 57 -0.52 -2.65 2.07
CA ASP A 57 -1.47 -3.72 2.38
C ASP A 57 -2.75 -3.16 3.03
N ASP A 58 -2.62 -2.28 4.02
CA ASP A 58 -3.74 -1.64 4.72
C ASP A 58 -4.61 -0.82 3.76
N VAL A 59 -4.00 -0.02 2.89
CA VAL A 59 -4.74 0.78 1.89
C VAL A 59 -5.44 -0.13 0.88
N SER A 60 -4.80 -1.23 0.45
CA SER A 60 -5.43 -2.24 -0.41
C SER A 60 -6.62 -2.92 0.27
N ALA A 61 -6.49 -3.26 1.55
CA ALA A 61 -7.54 -3.86 2.36
C ALA A 61 -8.69 -2.89 2.63
N VAL A 62 -8.39 -1.61 2.89
CA VAL A 62 -9.37 -0.54 3.03
C VAL A 62 -10.15 -0.39 1.72
N TRP A 63 -9.48 -0.34 0.57
CA TRP A 63 -10.17 -0.25 -0.73
C TRP A 63 -11.10 -1.43 -0.98
N ARG A 64 -10.71 -2.64 -0.58
CA ARG A 64 -11.57 -3.83 -0.63
C ARG A 64 -12.81 -3.70 0.26
N ARG A 65 -12.76 -2.88 1.31
CA ARG A 65 -13.85 -2.68 2.27
C ARG A 65 -14.74 -1.48 1.96
N VAL A 66 -14.18 -0.36 1.46
CA VAL A 66 -14.96 0.84 1.09
C VAL A 66 -15.49 0.81 -0.34
N MET A 67 -14.88 0.04 -1.25
CA MET A 67 -15.48 -0.28 -2.54
C MET A 67 -15.90 -1.76 -2.54
N PRO A 68 -17.18 -2.09 -2.31
CA PRO A 68 -17.67 -3.36 -2.81
C PRO A 68 -17.42 -3.34 -4.32
N MET A 69 -16.65 -4.30 -4.82
CA MET A 69 -16.66 -4.58 -6.26
C MET A 69 -18.13 -4.68 -6.67
N PRO A 70 -18.56 -4.17 -7.83
CA PRO A 70 -19.85 -4.58 -8.34
C PRO A 70 -19.76 -6.09 -8.48
N THR A 71 -20.31 -6.83 -7.52
CA THR A 71 -20.81 -8.15 -7.78
C THR A 71 -21.77 -7.89 -8.93
N THR A 72 -21.35 -8.33 -10.12
CA THR A 72 -22.28 -8.63 -11.20
C THR A 72 -23.11 -9.80 -10.71
N GLU A 73 -23.90 -9.56 -9.67
CA GLU A 73 -25.07 -10.34 -9.34
C GLU A 73 -26.05 -9.92 -10.42
N GLU A 74 -25.99 -10.68 -11.50
CA GLU A 74 -27.00 -10.81 -12.53
C GLU A 74 -28.36 -10.90 -11.83
N THR A 75 -28.97 -9.73 -11.62
CA THR A 75 -30.39 -9.62 -11.37
C THR A 75 -31.04 -10.10 -12.65
N THR A 76 -31.36 -11.39 -12.63
CA THR A 76 -32.54 -11.95 -13.28
C THR A 76 -33.67 -10.93 -13.16
N CYS A 77 -33.95 -10.21 -14.24
CA CYS A 77 -35.19 -9.46 -14.37
C CYS A 77 -36.26 -10.44 -14.83
N PRO A 78 -37.27 -10.78 -14.01
CA PRO A 78 -38.40 -11.57 -14.50
C PRO A 78 -39.43 -10.62 -15.09
N ILE A 79 -39.60 -10.63 -16.41
CA ILE A 79 -40.88 -10.26 -17.05
C ILE A 79 -41.04 -11.07 -18.35
#